data_AF-A0AAX4HFX4-F1
#
_entry.id   AF-A0AAX4HFX4-F1
#
_cell.length_a   1.000
_cell.length_b   1.000
_cell.length_c   1.000
_cell.angle_alpha   90.00
_cell.angle_beta   90.00
_cell.angle_gamma   90.00
#
_symmetry.space_group_name_H-M   'P 1'
#
loop_
_entity.id
_entity.type
_entity.pdbx_description
1 polymer ?
#
loop_
_entity_poly.entity_id
_entity_poly.type
_entity_poly.pdbx_seq_one_letter_code
_entity_poly.pdbx_strand_id
1 'polypeptide(L)'
;MSPPTPVFSRKEIEQKYAAQLNEPEKYECTLKSLTQNECTFKLGENSRVVETLCVPFKRIFQRCLVPHTILKNGRKTVEKRWINIEVTLASSNDDLKSVNRAEILEFMRAELDLQKWIQSTELEDER
;
A
#
# COMPACT_ATOMS: atom_id res chain seq x y z
N MET A 1 7.10 16.31 -16.50
CA MET A 1 6.81 14.95 -16.00
C MET A 1 6.95 14.98 -14.48
N SER A 2 5.99 14.46 -13.71
CA SER A 2 6.16 14.37 -12.25
C SER A 2 7.24 13.34 -11.93
N PRO A 3 8.10 13.57 -10.92
CA PRO A 3 9.04 12.54 -10.48
C PRO A 3 8.30 11.27 -10.05
N PRO A 4 8.95 10.09 -10.15
CA PRO A 4 8.38 8.84 -9.68
C PRO A 4 8.06 8.93 -8.19
N THR A 5 6.93 8.35 -7.80
CA THR A 5 6.54 8.30 -6.38
C THR A 5 7.44 7.27 -5.69
N PRO A 6 8.19 7.65 -4.65
CA PRO A 6 9.08 6.72 -3.97
C PRO A 6 8.26 5.67 -3.21
N VAL A 7 8.65 4.41 -3.38
CA VAL A 7 8.08 3.26 -2.65
C VAL A 7 9.04 2.93 -1.51
N PHE A 8 8.54 2.95 -0.28
CA PHE A 8 9.33 2.65 0.92
C PHE A 8 8.91 1.30 1.49
N SER A 9 9.90 0.50 1.88
CA SER A 9 9.70 -0.65 2.74
C SER A 9 9.27 -0.22 4.14
N ARG A 10 8.68 -1.16 4.90
CA ARG A 10 8.28 -0.91 6.28
C ARG A 10 9.42 -0.42 7.17
N LYS A 11 10.60 -1.01 7.04
CA LYS A 11 11.79 -0.62 7.82
C LYS A 11 12.23 0.81 7.49
N GLU A 12 12.17 1.21 6.22
CA GLU A 12 12.49 2.57 5.81
C GLU A 12 11.46 3.58 6.33
N ILE A 13 10.18 3.21 6.37
CA ILE A 13 9.11 4.03 6.98
C ILE A 13 9.41 4.25 8.46
N GLU A 14 9.71 3.18 9.20
CA GLU A 14 10.01 3.24 10.64
C GLU A 14 11.24 4.12 10.93
N GLN A 15 12.29 4.01 10.12
CA GLN A 15 13.49 4.85 10.26
C GLN A 15 13.24 6.32 9.88
N LYS A 16 12.57 6.55 8.75
CA LYS A 16 12.37 7.90 8.19
C LYS A 16 11.38 8.74 9.00
N TYR A 17 10.38 8.09 9.57
CA TYR A 17 9.29 8.75 10.29
C TYR A 17 9.27 8.42 11.79
N ALA A 18 10.40 7.95 12.34
CA ALA A 18 10.53 7.56 13.75
C ALA A 18 10.00 8.62 14.73
N ALA A 19 10.29 9.91 14.47
CA ALA A 19 9.83 11.00 15.32
C ALA A 19 8.30 11.13 15.33
N GLN A 20 7.66 11.03 14.15
CA GLN A 20 6.20 11.10 14.04
C GLN A 20 5.52 9.87 14.65
N LEU A 21 6.10 8.70 14.48
CA LEU A 21 5.57 7.43 14.99
C LEU A 21 5.69 7.33 16.52
N ASN A 22 6.80 7.82 17.10
CA ASN A 22 7.06 7.74 18.54
C ASN A 22 6.48 8.91 19.34
N GLU A 23 6.34 10.10 18.74
CA GLU A 23 5.82 11.31 19.40
C GLU A 23 4.57 11.87 18.66
N PRO A 24 3.47 11.11 18.54
CA PRO A 24 2.34 11.49 17.69
C PRO A 24 1.68 12.82 18.10
N GLU A 25 1.65 13.14 19.40
CA GLU A 25 1.03 14.37 19.92
C GLU A 25 1.75 15.64 19.44
N LYS A 26 3.09 15.59 19.37
CA LYS A 26 3.94 16.69 18.94
C LYS A 26 3.72 17.09 17.48
N TYR A 27 3.31 16.14 16.66
CA TYR A 27 3.07 16.33 15.22
C TYR A 27 1.57 16.35 14.87
N GLU A 28 0.69 16.56 15.86
CA GLU A 28 -0.76 16.62 15.66
C GLU A 28 -1.28 15.40 14.87
N CYS A 29 -0.73 14.21 15.14
CA CYS A 29 -1.01 13.01 14.37
C CYS A 29 -2.41 12.49 14.66
N THR A 30 -3.12 12.04 13.61
CA THR A 30 -4.42 11.36 13.73
C THR A 30 -4.42 10.07 12.93
N LEU A 31 -5.12 9.04 13.43
CA LEU A 31 -5.33 7.82 12.67
C LEU A 31 -6.44 8.01 11.64
N LYS A 32 -6.17 7.54 10.41
CA LYS A 32 -7.11 7.48 9.30
C LYS A 32 -7.10 6.06 8.76
N SER A 33 -8.25 5.57 8.34
CA SER A 33 -8.36 4.28 7.66
C SER A 33 -8.98 4.47 6.29
N LEU A 34 -8.52 3.67 5.34
CA LEU A 34 -9.07 3.59 3.99
C LEU A 34 -9.28 2.11 3.67
N THR A 35 -10.52 1.73 3.36
CA THR A 35 -10.82 0.39 2.84
C THR A 35 -10.87 0.49 1.33
N GLN A 36 -10.04 -0.31 0.65
CA GLN A 36 -10.00 -0.44 -0.80
C GLN A 36 -10.19 -1.91 -1.16
N ASN A 37 -10.48 -2.18 -2.43
CA ASN A 37 -10.48 -3.55 -2.93
C ASN A 37 -9.14 -3.85 -3.58
N GLU A 38 -8.48 -4.93 -3.15
CA GLU A 38 -7.34 -5.51 -3.85
C GLU A 38 -7.86 -6.56 -4.81
N CYS A 39 -7.42 -6.51 -6.07
CA CYS A 39 -7.97 -7.31 -7.15
C CYS A 39 -6.88 -8.14 -7.84
N THR A 40 -7.25 -9.35 -8.25
CA THR A 40 -6.43 -10.29 -9.02
C THR A 40 -7.24 -10.86 -10.19
N PHE A 41 -6.56 -11.55 -11.10
CA PHE A 41 -7.15 -12.19 -12.26
C PHE A 41 -7.12 -13.71 -12.13
N LYS A 42 -8.28 -14.33 -12.27
CA LYS A 42 -8.41 -15.78 -12.38
C LYS A 42 -8.27 -16.15 -13.84
N LEU A 43 -7.27 -16.97 -14.14
CA LEU A 43 -6.95 -17.42 -15.49
C LEU A 43 -7.67 -18.74 -15.79
N GLY A 44 -8.17 -18.88 -17.03
CA GLY A 44 -8.76 -20.11 -17.55
C GLY A 44 -7.84 -20.85 -18.51
N GLU A 45 -8.39 -21.87 -19.19
CA GLU A 45 -7.68 -22.60 -20.24
C GLU A 45 -7.26 -21.63 -21.36
N ASN A 46 -5.98 -21.64 -21.73
CA ASN A 46 -5.29 -20.68 -22.63
C ASN A 46 -4.96 -19.31 -22.03
N SER A 47 -4.79 -19.21 -20.71
CA SER A 47 -4.32 -17.99 -20.01
C SER A 47 -5.18 -16.75 -20.23
N ARG A 48 -6.45 -16.94 -20.58
CA ARG A 48 -7.42 -15.85 -20.66
C ARG A 48 -7.95 -15.54 -19.27
N VAL A 49 -8.13 -14.25 -18.98
CA VAL A 49 -8.84 -13.81 -17.77
C VAL A 49 -10.29 -14.29 -17.87
N VAL A 50 -10.70 -15.18 -16.96
CA VAL A 50 -12.08 -15.67 -16.84
C VAL A 50 -12.87 -14.81 -15.87
N GLU A 51 -12.21 -14.33 -14.83
CA GLU A 51 -12.84 -13.60 -13.74
C GLU A 51 -11.85 -12.63 -13.08
N THR A 52 -12.35 -11.48 -12.61
CA THR A 52 -11.60 -10.56 -11.75
C THR A 52 -12.12 -10.71 -10.33
N LEU A 53 -11.25 -11.17 -9.44
CA LEU A 53 -11.57 -11.38 -8.03
C LEU A 53 -11.08 -10.18 -7.24
N CYS A 54 -11.94 -9.57 -6.43
CA CYS A 54 -11.59 -8.41 -5.60
C CYS A 54 -11.97 -8.67 -4.15
N VAL A 55 -11.05 -8.43 -3.22
CA VAL A 55 -11.26 -8.59 -1.78
C VAL A 55 -11.05 -7.28 -1.04
N PRO A 56 -11.86 -6.97 0.00
CA PRO A 56 -11.69 -5.76 0.77
C PRO A 56 -10.40 -5.81 1.60
N PHE A 57 -9.62 -4.74 1.53
CA PHE A 57 -8.37 -4.54 2.27
C PHE A 57 -8.37 -3.17 2.92
N LYS A 58 -8.19 -3.15 4.24
CA LYS A 58 -8.09 -1.95 5.06
C LYS A 58 -6.64 -1.52 5.20
N ARG A 59 -6.34 -0.30 4.77
CA ARG A 59 -5.09 0.41 5.01
C ARG A 59 -5.26 1.38 6.16
N ILE A 60 -4.28 1.45 7.04
CA ILE A 60 -4.26 2.39 8.18
C ILE A 60 -3.11 3.37 7.97
N PHE A 61 -3.42 4.65 8.11
CA PHE A 61 -2.48 5.73 7.98
C PHE A 61 -2.45 6.57 9.25
N GLN A 62 -1.24 6.91 9.70
CA GLN A 62 -1.02 7.97 10.67
C GLN A 62 -0.77 9.27 9.92
N ARG A 63 -1.75 10.18 9.98
CA ARG A 63 -1.70 11.49 9.32
C ARG A 63 -1.13 12.53 10.27
N CYS A 64 0.04 13.07 9.96
CA CYS A 64 0.78 13.97 10.84
C CYS A 64 1.07 15.32 10.16
N LEU A 65 1.13 16.39 10.95
CA LEU A 65 1.47 17.74 10.53
C LEU A 65 2.97 17.98 10.77
N VAL A 66 3.74 18.07 9.69
CA VAL A 66 5.20 18.18 9.75
C VAL A 66 5.70 19.51 9.17
N PRO A 67 6.79 20.08 9.72
CA PRO A 67 7.43 21.24 9.11
C PRO A 67 8.04 20.84 7.76
N HIS A 68 7.88 21.71 6.77
CA HIS A 68 8.39 21.56 5.42
C HIS A 68 8.95 22.88 4.92
N THR A 69 10.24 22.87 4.58
CA THR A 69 10.92 24.06 4.06
C THR A 69 10.64 24.19 2.58
N ILE A 70 9.99 25.29 2.20
CA ILE A 70 9.78 25.66 0.79
C ILE A 70 10.64 26.87 0.43
N LEU A 71 11.03 26.96 -0.85
CA LEU A 71 11.65 28.15 -1.40
C LEU A 71 10.56 29.02 -2.02
N LYS A 72 10.30 30.19 -1.44
CA LYS A 72 9.31 31.16 -1.93
C LYS A 72 10.03 32.47 -2.21
N ASN A 73 10.00 32.94 -3.47
CA ASN A 73 10.68 34.17 -3.91
C ASN A 73 12.17 34.23 -3.50
N GLY A 74 12.89 33.11 -3.63
CA GLY A 74 14.31 33.00 -3.27
C GLY A 74 14.60 32.91 -1.76
N ARG A 75 13.58 32.95 -0.88
CA ARG A 75 13.74 32.80 0.57
C ARG A 75 13.21 31.45 1.05
N LYS A 76 13.96 30.82 1.97
CA LYS A 76 13.52 29.59 2.66
C LYS A 76 12.47 29.96 3.69
N THR A 77 11.26 29.42 3.54
CA THR A 77 10.16 29.58 4.49
C THR A 77 9.78 28.20 5.03
N VAL A 78 9.53 28.09 6.33
CA VAL A 78 9.03 26.86 6.94
C VAL A 78 7.52 26.93 7.02
N GLU A 79 6.85 26.04 6.30
CA GLU A 79 5.40 25.86 6.36
C GLU A 79 5.07 24.50 6.96
N LYS A 80 3.86 24.35 7.51
CA LYS A 80 3.38 23.04 7.98
C LYS A 80 2.66 22.32 6.84
N ARG A 81 2.92 21.01 6.66
CA ARG A 81 2.20 20.17 5.69
C ARG A 81 1.71 18.87 6.32
N TRP A 82 0.58 18.37 5.86
CA TRP A 82 0.11 17.04 6.22
C TRP A 82 0.86 15.98 5.43
N ILE A 83 1.30 14.93 6.12
CA ILE A 83 1.80 13.70 5.51
C ILE A 83 0.97 12.52 6.00
N ASN A 84 0.87 11.47 5.19
CA ASN A 84 0.25 10.20 5.57
C ASN A 84 1.33 9.13 5.64
N ILE A 85 1.49 8.50 6.79
CA ILE A 85 2.44 7.43 7.02
C ILE A 85 1.65 6.13 7.13
N GLU A 86 1.89 5.17 6.23
CA GLU A 86 1.21 3.88 6.31
C GLU A 86 1.71 3.08 7.52
N VAL A 87 0.77 2.63 8.36
CA VAL A 87 1.01 1.85 9.58
C VAL A 87 0.15 0.58 9.61
N THR A 88 -0.29 0.12 8.43
CA THR A 88 -1.07 -1.11 8.26
C THR A 88 -0.29 -2.32 8.80
N LEU A 89 -0.93 -3.12 9.65
CA LEU A 89 -0.39 -4.38 10.17
C LEU A 89 -1.13 -5.57 9.56
N ALA A 90 -0.53 -6.75 9.65
CA ALA A 90 -1.21 -7.99 9.28
C ALA A 90 -2.52 -8.17 10.07
N SER A 91 -2.53 -7.75 11.35
CA SER A 91 -3.70 -7.81 12.23
C SER A 91 -4.76 -6.74 11.95
N SER A 92 -4.42 -5.67 11.21
CA SER A 92 -5.37 -4.59 10.88
C SER A 92 -6.57 -5.05 10.04
N ASN A 93 -6.47 -6.24 9.45
CA ASN A 93 -7.46 -6.84 8.57
C ASN A 93 -8.08 -8.12 9.14
N ASP A 94 -7.81 -8.50 10.38
CA ASP A 94 -8.27 -9.79 10.91
C ASP A 94 -9.80 -9.92 10.93
N ASP A 95 -10.52 -8.83 11.24
CA ASP A 95 -11.98 -8.78 11.14
C ASP A 95 -12.45 -9.05 9.70
N LEU A 96 -11.84 -8.39 8.71
CA LEU A 96 -12.19 -8.56 7.30
C LEU A 96 -11.86 -9.96 6.79
N LYS A 97 -10.75 -10.56 7.26
CA LYS A 97 -10.39 -11.95 6.94
C LYS A 97 -11.41 -12.94 7.46
N SER A 98 -11.96 -12.71 8.65
CA SER A 98 -12.94 -13.61 9.26
C SER A 98 -14.25 -13.64 8.47
N VAL A 99 -14.67 -12.49 7.94
CA VAL A 99 -15.94 -12.34 7.20
C VAL A 99 -15.82 -12.84 5.75
N ASN A 100 -14.69 -12.63 5.08
CA ASN A 100 -14.52 -12.90 3.64
C ASN A 100 -13.58 -14.10 3.38
N ARG A 101 -13.57 -15.10 4.27
CA ARG A 101 -12.56 -16.15 4.27
C ARG A 101 -12.53 -16.95 2.96
N ALA A 102 -13.70 -17.27 2.40
CA ALA A 102 -13.80 -18.08 1.20
C ALA A 102 -13.26 -17.33 -0.03
N GLU A 103 -13.68 -16.08 -0.18
CA GLU A 103 -13.28 -15.16 -1.25
C GLU A 103 -11.77 -14.88 -1.18
N ILE A 104 -11.22 -14.69 0.02
CA ILE A 104 -9.78 -14.51 0.21
C ILE A 104 -9.00 -15.78 -0.18
N LEU A 105 -9.47 -16.97 0.19
CA LEU A 105 -8.80 -18.22 -0.20
C LEU A 105 -8.85 -18.47 -1.70
N GLU A 106 -9.90 -18.02 -2.38
CA GLU A 106 -9.99 -18.06 -3.83
C GLU A 106 -9.04 -17.03 -4.47
N PHE A 107 -9.05 -15.80 -3.97
CA PHE A 107 -8.13 -14.74 -4.37
C PHE A 107 -6.67 -15.18 -4.29
N MET A 108 -6.23 -15.74 -3.16
CA MET A 108 -4.85 -16.19 -2.97
C MET A 108 -4.45 -17.31 -3.92
N ARG A 109 -5.39 -18.18 -4.31
CA ARG A 109 -5.14 -19.22 -5.31
C ARG A 109 -4.97 -18.62 -6.71
N ALA A 110 -5.87 -17.72 -7.11
CA ALA A 110 -5.77 -17.01 -8.38
C ALA A 110 -4.47 -16.21 -8.50
N GLU A 111 -4.03 -15.54 -7.43
CA GLU A 111 -2.78 -14.79 -7.41
C GLU A 111 -1.54 -15.68 -7.62
N LEU A 112 -1.50 -16.85 -6.98
CA LEU A 112 -0.42 -17.82 -7.18
C LEU A 112 -0.37 -18.33 -8.62
N ASP A 113 -1.53 -18.59 -9.22
CA ASP A 113 -1.60 -19.08 -10.61
C ASP A 113 -1.23 -17.97 -11.61
N LEU A 114 -1.65 -16.73 -11.36
CA LEU A 114 -1.22 -15.56 -12.13
C LEU A 114 0.28 -15.34 -12.04
N GLN A 115 0.88 -15.43 -10.85
CA GLN A 115 2.31 -15.28 -10.65
C GLN A 115 3.11 -16.34 -11.42
N LYS A 116 2.69 -17.61 -11.37
CA LYS A 116 3.33 -18.69 -12.15
C LYS A 116 3.26 -18.41 -13.65
N TRP A 117 2.12 -17.92 -14.12
CA TRP A 117 1.95 -17.58 -15.53
C TRP A 117 2.89 -16.44 -15.95
N ILE A 118 2.94 -15.34 -15.19
CA ILE A 118 3.87 -14.21 -15.45
C ILE A 118 5.31 -14.71 -15.53
N GLN A 119 5.75 -15.50 -14.55
CA GLN A 119 7.11 -16.05 -14.52
C GLN A 119 7.40 -16.96 -15.73
N SER A 120 6.42 -17.75 -16.17
CA SER A 120 6.59 -18.59 -17.36
C SER A 120 6.75 -17.78 -18.64
N THR A 121 6.00 -16.68 -18.78
CA THR A 121 6.07 -15.80 -19.95
C THR A 121 7.38 -15.02 -19.99
N GLU A 122 7.86 -14.53 -18.85
CA GLU A 122 9.17 -13.85 -18.77
C GLU A 122 10.33 -14.77 -19.21
N LEU A 123 10.29 -16.06 -18.85
CA LEU A 123 11.29 -17.04 -19.26
C LEU A 123 11.23 -17.40 -20.76
N GLU A 124 10.07 -17.26 -21.40
CA GLU A 124 9.90 -17.47 -22.84
C GLU A 124 10.43 -16.29 -23.65
N ASP A 125 10.23 -15.05 -23.17
CA ASP A 125 10.71 -13.83 -23.83
C ASP A 125 12.24 -13.66 -23.75
N GLU A 126 12.90 -14.31 -22.79
CA GLU A 126 14.37 -14.32 -22.64
C GLU A 126 15.10 -15.37 -23.52
N ARG A 127 14.37 -16.25 -24.22
CA ARG A 127 14.92 -17.31 -25.09
C ARG A 127 14.92 -16.93 -26.56
#